data_AF-X1H9J3-F1
#
_entry.id   AF-X1H9J3-F1
#
_cell.length_a   1.000
_cell.length_b   1.000
_cell.length_c   1.000
_cell.angle_alpha   90.00
_cell.angle_beta   90.00
_cell.angle_gamma   90.00
#
_symmetry.space_group_name_H-M   'P 1'
#
loop_
_entity.id
_entity.type
_entity.pdbx_description
1 polymer ?
#
loop_
_entity_poly.entity_id
_entity_poly.type
_entity_poly.pdbx_seq_one_letter_code
_entity_poly.pdbx_strand_id
1 'polypeptide(L)'
;DLFELPEGANLQALIRAKTMKRGGVGYVQPGEGSFPEMAKMNEFVLAVGGIPTLTWLNGLSDGEKEIEKLLEISMNTGVAAVNLIPDRNFIAGVKDQKLSNLNHIVSLAESLDMLVIVGTEMNSPGLKFVDDFDSEELKPLAGIFLKGAHIAYAHSVMQKQCGMGYTSGWANDNFKTRADKNEFFEKIGSTLEVGNEEIIGGLKDMQVSPEQILEKINK
;
A
#
# COMPACT_ATOMS: atom_id res chain seq x y z
N ASP A 1 -41.55 7.89 -25.03
CA ASP A 1 -40.10 7.61 -24.93
C ASP A 1 -39.78 6.97 -23.60
N LEU A 2 -39.82 5.63 -23.55
CA LEU A 2 -39.15 4.91 -22.47
C LEU A 2 -37.65 5.11 -22.70
N PHE A 3 -36.95 5.66 -21.72
CA PHE A 3 -35.51 5.80 -21.74
C PHE A 3 -34.86 4.46 -22.13
N GLU A 4 -34.09 4.44 -23.21
CA GLU A 4 -33.18 3.33 -23.49
C GLU A 4 -32.18 3.27 -22.34
N LEU A 5 -32.38 2.30 -21.45
CA LEU A 5 -31.50 2.09 -20.31
C LEU A 5 -30.36 1.15 -20.74
N PRO A 6 -29.11 1.46 -20.36
CA PRO A 6 -27.99 0.54 -20.59
C PRO A 6 -28.28 -0.82 -19.91
N GLU A 7 -27.70 -1.92 -20.40
CA GLU A 7 -27.84 -3.23 -19.73
C GLU A 7 -26.76 -3.48 -18.65
N GLY A 8 -27.10 -4.34 -17.68
CA GLY A 8 -26.15 -4.94 -16.73
C GLY A 8 -25.28 -3.93 -15.96
N ALA A 9 -23.96 -4.03 -16.15
CA ALA A 9 -22.97 -3.21 -15.45
C ALA A 9 -23.11 -1.71 -15.76
N ASN A 10 -23.49 -1.34 -16.99
CA ASN A 10 -23.66 0.04 -17.39
C ASN A 10 -24.88 0.68 -16.69
N LEU A 11 -25.96 -0.09 -16.50
CA LEU A 11 -27.12 0.37 -15.73
C LEU A 11 -26.75 0.63 -14.27
N GLN A 12 -26.05 -0.31 -13.64
CA GLN A 12 -25.61 -0.21 -12.25
C GLN A 12 -24.68 1.00 -12.06
N ALA A 13 -23.74 1.21 -12.99
CA ALA A 13 -22.86 2.38 -12.98
C ALA A 13 -23.65 3.68 -13.11
N LEU A 14 -24.65 3.74 -14.01
CA LEU A 14 -25.51 4.89 -14.19
C LEU A 14 -26.35 5.19 -12.94
N ILE A 15 -26.99 4.18 -12.35
CA ILE A 15 -27.73 4.31 -11.09
C ILE A 15 -26.82 4.83 -9.99
N ARG A 16 -25.64 4.22 -9.80
CA ARG A 16 -24.65 4.64 -8.78
C ARG A 16 -24.20 6.08 -9.00
N ALA A 17 -23.95 6.47 -10.25
CA ALA A 17 -23.53 7.82 -10.60
C ALA A 17 -24.62 8.87 -10.30
N LYS A 18 -25.90 8.55 -10.55
CA LYS A 18 -27.03 9.46 -10.32
C LYS A 18 -27.47 9.53 -8.86
N THR A 19 -27.27 8.46 -8.09
CA THR A 19 -27.82 8.36 -6.74
C THR A 19 -26.77 8.48 -5.64
N MET A 20 -25.64 7.78 -5.73
CA MET A 20 -24.71 7.62 -4.60
C MET A 20 -23.46 8.53 -4.66
N LYS A 21 -23.12 9.08 -5.82
CA LYS A 21 -21.96 9.98 -5.98
C LYS A 21 -22.30 11.42 -5.57
N ARG A 22 -21.28 12.24 -5.31
CA ARG A 22 -21.42 13.64 -4.88
C ARG A 22 -22.44 14.38 -5.77
N GLY A 23 -23.45 14.98 -5.13
CA GLY A 23 -24.58 15.65 -5.80
C GLY A 23 -25.78 14.75 -6.12
N GLY A 24 -25.67 13.44 -5.93
CA GLY A 24 -26.76 12.49 -6.02
C GLY A 24 -27.64 12.45 -4.76
N VAL A 25 -28.88 11.98 -4.91
CA VAL A 25 -29.91 11.99 -3.85
C VAL A 25 -29.57 11.14 -2.61
N GLY A 26 -28.72 10.13 -2.76
CA GLY A 26 -28.23 9.26 -1.69
C GLY A 26 -26.82 9.60 -1.22
N TYR A 27 -26.22 10.69 -1.70
CA TYR A 27 -24.89 11.10 -1.25
C TYR A 27 -24.96 11.83 0.08
N VAL A 28 -24.20 11.32 1.06
CA VAL A 28 -23.97 11.99 2.34
C VAL A 28 -22.56 12.56 2.32
N GLN A 29 -22.43 13.87 2.50
CA GLN A 29 -21.14 14.53 2.59
C GLN A 29 -20.41 14.03 3.85
N PRO A 30 -19.21 13.45 3.73
CA PRO A 30 -18.45 13.06 4.90
C PRO A 30 -18.10 14.29 5.75
N GLY A 31 -18.22 14.12 7.07
CA GLY A 31 -17.82 15.08 8.09
C GLY A 31 -17.20 14.37 9.29
N GLU A 32 -17.06 15.09 10.39
CA GLU A 32 -16.59 14.53 11.65
C GLU A 32 -17.49 13.34 12.08
N GLY A 33 -16.87 12.24 12.49
CA GLY A 33 -17.58 11.00 12.86
C GLY A 33 -18.06 10.13 11.69
N SER A 34 -17.85 10.53 10.43
CA SER A 34 -18.17 9.67 9.27
C SER A 34 -17.22 8.48 9.13
N PHE A 35 -16.00 8.61 9.64
CA PHE A 35 -14.95 7.60 9.62
C PHE A 35 -14.26 7.56 11.00
N PRO A 36 -13.66 6.42 11.38
CA PRO A 36 -12.82 6.38 12.57
C PRO A 36 -11.64 7.36 12.44
N GLU A 37 -11.13 7.82 13.58
CA GLU A 37 -9.86 8.54 13.61
C GLU A 37 -8.73 7.66 13.04
N MET A 38 -7.76 8.28 12.36
CA MET A 38 -6.60 7.58 11.79
C MET A 38 -5.89 6.72 12.84
N ALA A 39 -5.68 7.25 14.05
CA ALA A 39 -5.06 6.52 15.15
C ALA A 39 -5.83 5.24 15.52
N LYS A 40 -7.17 5.30 15.55
CA LYS A 40 -8.02 4.16 15.84
C LYS A 40 -8.08 3.14 14.72
N MET A 41 -8.07 3.59 13.47
CA MET A 41 -7.96 2.70 12.34
C MET A 41 -6.60 1.98 12.34
N ASN A 42 -5.51 2.68 12.59
CA ASN A 42 -4.17 2.10 12.62
C ASN A 42 -4.00 1.12 13.78
N GLU A 43 -4.54 1.43 14.96
CA GLU A 43 -4.59 0.52 16.12
C GLU A 43 -5.26 -0.81 15.72
N PHE A 44 -6.42 -0.74 15.05
CA PHE A 44 -7.11 -1.93 14.54
C PHE A 44 -6.26 -2.72 13.54
N VAL A 45 -5.66 -2.05 12.56
CA VAL A 45 -4.83 -2.71 11.54
C VAL A 45 -3.63 -3.41 12.16
N LEU A 46 -2.95 -2.78 13.12
CA LEU A 46 -1.84 -3.40 13.85
C LEU A 46 -2.32 -4.61 14.67
N ALA A 47 -3.46 -4.50 15.35
CA ALA A 47 -4.00 -5.58 16.18
C ALA A 47 -4.32 -6.86 15.39
N VAL A 48 -4.72 -6.71 14.12
CA VAL A 48 -4.95 -7.86 13.22
C VAL A 48 -3.69 -8.30 12.45
N GLY A 49 -2.52 -7.72 12.78
CA GLY A 49 -1.24 -8.07 12.18
C GLY A 49 -1.02 -7.50 10.79
N GLY A 50 -1.76 -6.47 10.39
CA GLY A 50 -1.59 -5.79 9.11
C GLY A 50 -0.53 -4.67 9.14
N ILE A 51 -0.36 -4.00 7.99
CA ILE A 51 0.50 -2.83 7.83
C ILE A 51 -0.39 -1.59 7.64
N PRO A 52 -0.47 -0.68 8.63
CA PRO A 52 -1.16 0.58 8.42
C PRO A 52 -0.50 1.37 7.29
N THR A 53 -1.31 1.80 6.33
CA THR A 53 -0.84 2.33 5.04
C THR A 53 -1.56 3.63 4.73
N LEU A 54 -0.80 4.68 4.45
CA LEU A 54 -1.35 5.97 4.00
C LEU A 54 -1.58 5.91 2.50
N THR A 55 -2.83 6.09 2.06
CA THR A 55 -3.11 6.26 0.62
C THR A 55 -2.81 7.69 0.20
N TRP A 56 -2.09 7.84 -0.90
CA TRP A 56 -1.79 9.12 -1.53
C TRP A 56 -2.21 9.10 -2.99
N LEU A 57 -2.82 10.20 -3.45
CA LEU A 57 -3.38 10.32 -4.79
C LEU A 57 -2.48 11.12 -5.72
N ASN A 58 -2.47 12.45 -5.62
CA ASN A 58 -1.83 13.31 -6.62
C ASN A 58 -1.22 14.61 -6.07
N GLY A 59 -1.29 14.86 -4.77
CA GLY A 59 -0.67 16.03 -4.15
C GLY A 59 -1.50 17.30 -4.24
N LEU A 60 -2.80 17.20 -4.58
CA LEU A 60 -3.65 18.38 -4.81
C LEU A 60 -4.65 18.64 -3.69
N SER A 61 -4.92 17.66 -2.81
CA SER A 61 -5.71 17.92 -1.60
C SER A 61 -4.90 18.74 -0.59
N ASP A 62 -5.56 19.47 0.30
CA ASP A 62 -4.86 20.32 1.26
C ASP A 62 -3.96 19.51 2.20
N GLY A 63 -4.37 18.29 2.57
CA GLY A 63 -3.52 17.37 3.34
C GLY A 63 -2.30 16.88 2.54
N GLU A 64 -2.47 16.54 1.26
CA GLU A 64 -1.35 16.07 0.44
C GLU A 64 -0.40 17.19 -0.02
N LYS A 65 -0.81 18.46 0.05
CA LYS A 65 0.10 19.60 -0.16
C LYS A 65 1.07 19.79 1.02
N GLU A 66 0.70 19.35 2.22
CA GLU A 66 1.55 19.32 3.42
C GLU A 66 2.05 17.88 3.69
N ILE A 67 2.58 17.21 2.65
CA ILE A 67 2.84 15.77 2.70
C ILE A 67 3.83 15.35 3.79
N GLU A 68 4.85 16.16 4.07
CA GLU A 68 5.83 15.90 5.13
C GLU A 68 5.15 15.79 6.50
N LYS A 69 4.27 16.75 6.80
CA LYS A 69 3.51 16.79 8.04
C LYS A 69 2.45 15.69 8.09
N LEU A 70 1.81 15.40 6.96
CA LEU A 70 0.85 14.30 6.87
C LEU A 70 1.55 12.96 7.16
N LEU A 71 2.73 12.72 6.62
CA LEU A 71 3.53 11.53 6.90
C LEU A 71 3.98 11.48 8.34
N GLU A 72 4.48 12.59 8.90
CA GLU A 72 4.85 12.67 10.32
C GLU A 72 3.70 12.22 11.24
N ILE A 73 2.51 12.80 11.05
CA ILE A 73 1.31 12.45 11.82
C ILE A 73 0.91 10.98 11.60
N SER A 74 0.95 10.52 10.35
CA SER A 74 0.59 9.15 9.98
C SER A 74 1.52 8.13 10.63
N MET A 75 2.83 8.37 10.57
CA MET A 75 3.85 7.50 11.14
C MET A 75 3.79 7.47 12.67
N ASN A 76 3.51 8.61 13.31
CA ASN A 76 3.29 8.70 14.76
C ASN A 76 2.08 7.86 15.23
N THR A 77 1.17 7.50 14.32
CA THR A 77 0.03 6.63 14.61
C THR A 77 0.18 5.22 14.05
N GLY A 78 1.37 4.83 13.58
CA GLY A 78 1.68 3.46 13.18
C GLY A 78 1.71 3.19 11.67
N VAL A 79 1.54 4.20 10.82
CA VAL A 79 1.73 4.01 9.36
C VAL A 79 3.18 3.64 9.06
N ALA A 80 3.36 2.58 8.29
CA ALA A 80 4.66 2.09 7.84
C ALA A 80 4.81 2.04 6.30
N ALA A 81 3.72 2.25 5.57
CA ALA A 81 3.70 2.22 4.12
C ALA A 81 2.91 3.40 3.53
N VAL A 82 3.28 3.79 2.31
CA VAL A 82 2.47 4.63 1.44
C VAL A 82 1.94 3.78 0.30
N ASN A 83 0.66 3.98 -0.07
CA ASN A 83 0.04 3.36 -1.23
C ASN A 83 -0.21 4.40 -2.32
N LEU A 84 0.32 4.14 -3.51
CA LEU A 84 0.25 5.02 -4.68
C LEU A 84 -0.60 4.36 -5.77
N ILE A 85 -1.34 5.18 -6.53
CA ILE A 85 -2.17 4.73 -7.66
C ILE A 85 -1.82 5.58 -8.90
N PRO A 86 -0.66 5.36 -9.55
CA PRO A 86 -0.13 6.26 -10.56
C PRO A 86 -1.03 6.39 -11.80
N ASP A 87 -1.54 5.29 -12.36
CA ASP A 87 -2.32 5.30 -13.62
C ASP A 87 -3.51 6.30 -13.62
N ARG A 88 -4.15 6.51 -12.46
CA ARG A 88 -5.25 7.46 -12.31
C ARG A 88 -4.80 8.89 -12.01
N ASN A 89 -3.60 9.05 -11.48
CA ASN A 89 -3.19 10.26 -10.76
C ASN A 89 -2.09 11.08 -11.43
N PHE A 90 -1.47 10.59 -12.51
CA PHE A 90 -0.69 11.40 -13.45
C PHE A 90 -0.99 10.96 -14.90
N ILE A 91 -0.46 11.70 -15.89
CA ILE A 91 -0.64 11.39 -17.31
C ILE A 91 0.75 11.11 -17.91
N ALA A 92 0.95 9.92 -18.48
CA ALA A 92 2.20 9.56 -19.14
C ALA A 92 2.54 10.52 -20.29
N GLY A 93 3.81 10.90 -20.40
CA GLY A 93 4.31 11.90 -21.35
C GLY A 93 4.05 13.36 -20.96
N VAL A 94 3.33 13.63 -19.87
CA VAL A 94 3.00 14.98 -19.42
C VAL A 94 3.81 15.33 -18.17
N LYS A 95 4.65 16.36 -18.28
CA LYS A 95 5.40 16.92 -17.16
C LYS A 95 4.60 18.02 -16.49
N ASP A 96 3.88 17.66 -15.42
CA ASP A 96 3.06 18.58 -14.63
C ASP A 96 3.34 18.49 -13.12
N GLN A 97 2.55 19.24 -12.34
CA GLN A 97 2.64 19.23 -10.88
C GLN A 97 2.38 17.84 -10.29
N LYS A 98 1.54 17.00 -10.90
CA LYS A 98 1.20 15.68 -10.39
C LYS A 98 2.38 14.72 -10.54
N LEU A 99 3.07 14.77 -11.67
CA LEU A 99 4.32 14.03 -11.85
C LEU A 99 5.41 14.51 -10.89
N SER A 100 5.54 15.83 -10.70
CA SER A 100 6.48 16.38 -9.70
C SER A 100 6.15 15.89 -8.28
N ASN A 101 4.87 15.88 -7.92
CA ASN A 101 4.39 15.43 -6.62
C ASN A 101 4.60 13.93 -6.41
N LEU A 102 4.38 13.11 -7.45
CA LEU A 102 4.64 11.66 -7.42
C LEU A 102 6.12 11.38 -7.12
N ASN A 103 7.03 12.04 -7.83
CA ASN A 103 8.46 11.90 -7.56
C ASN A 103 8.81 12.34 -6.15
N HIS A 104 8.23 13.46 -5.68
CA HIS A 104 8.47 13.97 -4.33
C HIS A 104 8.04 12.98 -3.24
N ILE A 105 6.81 12.43 -3.30
CA ILE A 105 6.35 11.48 -2.29
C ILE A 105 7.16 10.18 -2.30
N VAL A 106 7.61 9.72 -3.47
CA VAL A 106 8.48 8.53 -3.55
C VAL A 106 9.85 8.80 -2.94
N SER A 107 10.49 9.92 -3.28
CA SER A 107 11.76 10.32 -2.69
C SER A 107 11.66 10.53 -1.17
N LEU A 108 10.56 11.11 -0.69
CA LEU A 108 10.31 11.31 0.72
C LEU A 108 10.13 9.96 1.44
N ALA A 109 9.32 9.05 0.89
CA ALA A 109 9.14 7.71 1.43
C ALA A 109 10.47 6.94 1.54
N GLU A 110 11.33 7.00 0.51
CA GLU A 110 12.66 6.39 0.55
C GLU A 110 13.53 6.98 1.65
N SER A 111 13.57 8.31 1.80
CA SER A 111 14.38 8.95 2.85
C SER A 111 13.91 8.64 4.28
N LEU A 112 12.67 8.16 4.42
CA LEU A 112 12.07 7.75 5.69
C LEU A 112 12.06 6.23 5.89
N ASP A 113 12.66 5.47 4.96
CA ASP A 113 12.61 4.00 4.89
C ASP A 113 11.18 3.44 4.94
N MET A 114 10.21 4.16 4.37
CA MET A 114 8.82 3.71 4.28
C MET A 114 8.64 2.77 3.10
N LEU A 115 7.73 1.80 3.25
CA LEU A 115 7.37 0.92 2.14
C LEU A 115 6.55 1.72 1.12
N VAL A 116 6.87 1.56 -0.16
CA VAL A 116 6.07 2.12 -1.25
C VAL A 116 5.33 0.99 -1.94
N ILE A 117 4.01 0.95 -1.77
CA ILE A 117 3.11 0.03 -2.44
C ILE A 117 2.45 0.76 -3.60
N VAL A 118 2.34 0.08 -4.73
CA VAL A 118 1.72 0.60 -5.95
C VAL A 118 0.71 -0.41 -6.48
N GLY A 119 -0.36 0.09 -7.07
CA GLY A 119 -1.26 -0.72 -7.87
C GLY A 119 -2.33 0.11 -8.54
N THR A 120 -3.15 -0.56 -9.35
CA THR A 120 -4.26 0.06 -10.06
C THR A 120 -5.57 -0.05 -9.26
N GLU A 121 -6.46 0.91 -9.44
CA GLU A 121 -7.78 0.88 -8.81
C GLU A 121 -8.72 0.00 -9.66
N MET A 122 -8.82 -1.31 -9.41
CA MET A 122 -9.66 -2.24 -10.22
C MET A 122 -11.17 -2.11 -9.96
N ASN A 123 -11.68 -0.89 -9.81
CA ASN A 123 -13.05 -0.62 -9.34
C ASN A 123 -14.08 -0.42 -10.47
N SER A 124 -13.64 -0.41 -11.72
CA SER A 124 -14.45 -0.13 -12.91
C SER A 124 -13.93 -0.89 -14.14
N PRO A 125 -14.81 -1.32 -15.07
CA PRO A 125 -14.40 -1.94 -16.32
C PRO A 125 -13.45 -1.05 -17.13
N GLY A 126 -12.44 -1.65 -17.75
CA GLY A 126 -11.49 -0.96 -18.65
C GLY A 126 -10.28 -0.32 -17.98
N LEU A 127 -10.18 -0.37 -16.65
CA LEU A 127 -8.96 0.04 -15.93
C LEU A 127 -7.85 -0.98 -16.13
N LYS A 128 -6.60 -0.51 -16.10
CA LYS A 128 -5.44 -1.37 -16.33
C LYS A 128 -5.33 -2.44 -15.24
N PHE A 129 -4.91 -3.63 -15.65
CA PHE A 129 -4.59 -4.70 -14.70
C PHE A 129 -3.32 -4.39 -13.89
N VAL A 130 -2.34 -3.76 -14.53
CA VAL A 130 -1.05 -3.37 -13.94
C VAL A 130 -0.65 -1.99 -14.48
N ASP A 131 0.05 -1.20 -13.68
CA ASP A 131 0.67 0.04 -14.12
C ASP A 131 1.71 -0.22 -15.23
N ASP A 132 1.93 0.79 -16.06
CA ASP A 132 2.93 0.73 -17.12
C ASP A 132 4.32 1.08 -16.57
N PHE A 133 5.00 0.08 -15.99
CA PHE A 133 6.34 0.25 -15.43
C PHE A 133 7.45 0.42 -16.48
N ASP A 134 7.13 0.31 -17.78
CA ASP A 134 8.07 0.62 -18.85
C ASP A 134 8.00 2.10 -19.29
N SER A 135 7.00 2.85 -18.81
CA SER A 135 6.89 4.30 -19.05
C SER A 135 8.10 5.07 -18.51
N GLU A 136 8.46 6.17 -19.19
CA GLU A 136 9.58 7.02 -18.80
C GLU A 136 9.45 7.55 -17.36
N GLU A 137 8.22 7.75 -16.89
CA GLU A 137 7.95 8.24 -15.54
C GLU A 137 8.05 7.17 -14.45
N LEU A 138 7.60 5.93 -14.71
CA LEU A 138 7.56 4.88 -13.67
C LEU A 138 8.76 3.95 -13.70
N LYS A 139 9.41 3.78 -14.85
CA LYS A 139 10.59 2.93 -15.00
C LYS A 139 11.71 3.25 -14.01
N PRO A 140 12.04 4.52 -13.71
CA PRO A 140 13.04 4.84 -12.69
C PRO A 140 12.62 4.42 -11.27
N LEU A 141 11.32 4.30 -11.01
CA LEU A 141 10.74 4.00 -9.70
C LEU A 141 10.44 2.50 -9.52
N ALA A 142 10.52 1.71 -10.60
CA ALA A 142 10.14 0.29 -10.60
C ALA A 142 10.89 -0.55 -9.56
N GLY A 143 12.18 -0.26 -9.32
CA GLY A 143 12.95 -0.95 -8.28
C GLY A 143 12.41 -0.71 -6.86
N ILE A 144 12.00 0.53 -6.57
CA ILE A 144 11.42 0.93 -5.29
C ILE A 144 10.08 0.21 -5.07
N PHE A 145 9.27 0.16 -6.12
CA PHE A 145 7.98 -0.54 -6.11
C PHE A 145 8.14 -2.05 -5.93
N LEU A 146 9.12 -2.66 -6.61
CA LEU A 146 9.40 -4.08 -6.49
C LEU A 146 9.87 -4.44 -5.08
N LYS A 147 10.73 -3.62 -4.47
CA LYS A 147 11.12 -3.75 -3.06
C LYS A 147 9.90 -3.73 -2.14
N GLY A 148 8.98 -2.77 -2.32
CA GLY A 148 7.73 -2.71 -1.57
C GLY A 148 6.88 -3.98 -1.72
N ALA A 149 6.77 -4.50 -2.94
CA ALA A 149 6.06 -5.74 -3.21
C ALA A 149 6.69 -6.97 -2.52
N HIS A 150 8.02 -7.11 -2.57
CA HIS A 150 8.73 -8.18 -1.85
C HIS A 150 8.48 -8.10 -0.34
N ILE A 151 8.58 -6.91 0.26
CA ILE A 151 8.34 -6.73 1.70
C ILE A 151 6.89 -7.07 2.06
N ALA A 152 5.91 -6.63 1.26
CA ALA A 152 4.49 -6.94 1.50
C ALA A 152 4.21 -8.45 1.39
N TYR A 153 4.84 -9.12 0.42
CA TYR A 153 4.76 -10.57 0.28
C TYR A 153 5.37 -11.29 1.48
N ALA A 154 6.61 -10.94 1.86
CA ALA A 154 7.28 -11.50 3.03
C ALA A 154 6.50 -11.28 4.32
N HIS A 155 5.97 -10.08 4.53
CA HIS A 155 5.06 -9.78 5.65
C HIS A 155 3.90 -10.76 5.69
N SER A 156 3.19 -10.92 4.57
CA SER A 156 2.00 -11.77 4.48
C SER A 156 2.33 -13.23 4.79
N VAL A 157 3.42 -13.73 4.24
CA VAL A 157 3.89 -15.11 4.47
C VAL A 157 4.31 -15.30 5.93
N MET A 158 5.22 -14.48 6.44
CA MET A 158 5.73 -14.63 7.81
C MET A 158 4.65 -14.41 8.87
N GLN A 159 3.75 -13.45 8.66
CA GLN A 159 2.63 -13.24 9.56
C GLN A 159 1.72 -14.46 9.61
N LYS A 160 1.39 -15.04 8.45
CA LYS A 160 0.54 -16.23 8.35
C LYS A 160 1.19 -17.47 8.96
N GLN A 161 2.47 -17.72 8.66
CA GLN A 161 3.14 -18.97 9.01
C GLN A 161 3.66 -19.02 10.45
N CYS A 162 4.18 -17.91 10.96
CA CYS A 162 4.83 -17.88 12.27
C CYS A 162 4.51 -16.65 13.12
N GLY A 163 3.63 -15.75 12.67
CA GLY A 163 3.28 -14.53 13.40
C GLY A 163 4.41 -13.49 13.45
N MET A 164 5.40 -13.61 12.56
CA MET A 164 6.60 -12.77 12.52
C MET A 164 6.56 -11.76 11.37
N GLY A 165 5.38 -11.20 11.06
CA GLY A 165 5.23 -10.20 10.01
C GLY A 165 5.96 -8.89 10.32
N TYR A 166 6.06 -8.02 9.32
CA TYR A 166 6.75 -6.72 9.38
C TYR A 166 6.38 -5.81 10.58
N THR A 167 5.13 -5.88 11.05
CA THR A 167 4.59 -5.09 12.18
C THR A 167 4.49 -5.89 13.49
N SER A 168 4.96 -7.14 13.50
CA SER A 168 4.90 -8.03 14.68
C SER A 168 5.83 -7.58 15.80
N GLY A 169 5.55 -8.06 17.02
CA GLY A 169 6.46 -7.91 18.17
C GLY A 169 7.85 -8.48 17.87
N TRP A 170 7.93 -9.65 17.24
CA TRP A 170 9.20 -10.26 16.83
C TRP A 170 10.03 -9.32 15.94
N ALA A 171 9.42 -8.66 14.96
CA ALA A 171 10.13 -7.74 14.09
C ALA A 171 10.61 -6.49 14.85
N ASN A 172 9.82 -5.99 15.81
CA ASN A 172 10.20 -4.84 16.64
C ASN A 172 11.36 -5.17 17.60
N ASP A 173 11.43 -6.42 18.09
CA ASP A 173 12.47 -6.86 19.01
C ASP A 173 13.81 -7.15 18.31
N ASN A 174 13.77 -7.51 17.02
CA ASN A 174 14.96 -7.95 16.27
C ASN A 174 15.61 -6.85 15.39
N PHE A 175 14.88 -5.79 15.01
CA PHE A 175 15.41 -4.75 14.14
C PHE A 175 15.40 -3.38 14.80
N LYS A 176 16.56 -2.71 14.78
CA LYS A 176 16.72 -1.37 15.38
C LYS A 176 16.24 -0.25 14.46
N THR A 177 16.46 -0.40 13.15
CA THR A 177 16.10 0.60 12.15
C THR A 177 15.09 0.03 11.16
N ARG A 178 14.32 0.91 10.51
CA ARG A 178 13.43 0.52 9.42
C ARG A 178 14.21 0.03 8.21
N ALA A 179 15.38 0.63 7.93
CA ALA A 179 16.28 0.19 6.87
C ALA A 179 16.68 -1.29 7.04
N ASP A 180 17.19 -1.68 8.21
CA ASP A 180 17.60 -3.07 8.49
C ASP A 180 16.41 -4.04 8.35
N LYS A 181 15.24 -3.61 8.85
CA LYS A 181 14.01 -4.39 8.74
C LYS A 181 13.58 -4.55 7.27
N ASN A 182 13.63 -3.48 6.49
CA ASN A 182 13.29 -3.49 5.07
C ASN A 182 14.21 -4.43 4.30
N GLU A 183 15.53 -4.39 4.54
CA GLU A 183 16.50 -5.28 3.90
C GLU A 183 16.18 -6.75 4.19
N PHE A 184 15.89 -7.08 5.46
CA PHE A 184 15.50 -8.44 5.82
C PHE A 184 14.23 -8.89 5.11
N PHE A 185 13.12 -8.14 5.22
CA PHE A 185 11.85 -8.55 4.60
C PHE A 185 11.92 -8.54 3.06
N GLU A 186 12.68 -7.63 2.45
CA GLU A 186 12.94 -7.65 1.01
C GLU A 186 13.70 -8.92 0.61
N LYS A 187 14.72 -9.32 1.39
CA LYS A 187 15.49 -10.53 1.13
C LYS A 187 14.61 -11.78 1.21
N ILE A 188 13.74 -11.86 2.21
CA ILE A 188 12.75 -12.94 2.35
C ILE A 188 11.83 -12.97 1.12
N GLY A 189 11.23 -11.83 0.79
CA GLY A 189 10.22 -11.74 -0.27
C GLY A 189 10.76 -11.96 -1.68
N SER A 190 12.03 -11.64 -1.91
CA SER A 190 12.72 -11.90 -3.18
C SER A 190 13.28 -13.33 -3.31
N THR A 191 13.46 -14.04 -2.19
CA THR A 191 14.04 -15.40 -2.18
C THR A 191 12.96 -16.49 -2.10
N LEU A 192 11.83 -16.21 -1.46
CA LEU A 192 10.75 -17.18 -1.32
C LEU A 192 10.09 -17.51 -2.66
N GLU A 193 10.04 -18.79 -2.97
CA GLU A 193 9.26 -19.30 -4.10
C GLU A 193 7.77 -19.37 -3.73
N VAL A 194 6.92 -18.84 -4.60
CA VAL A 194 5.46 -18.93 -4.46
C VAL A 194 5.02 -20.40 -4.50
N GLY A 195 4.21 -20.82 -3.53
CA GLY A 195 3.80 -22.21 -3.34
C GLY A 195 4.70 -23.04 -2.43
N ASN A 196 5.85 -22.50 -1.99
CA ASN A 196 6.74 -23.14 -1.02
C ASN A 196 6.83 -22.34 0.30
N GLU A 197 5.78 -21.62 0.66
CA GLU A 197 5.77 -20.74 1.83
C GLU A 197 5.78 -21.52 3.17
N GLU A 198 5.41 -22.79 3.14
CA GLU A 198 5.42 -23.69 4.31
C GLU A 198 6.83 -23.93 4.86
N ILE A 199 7.88 -23.62 4.08
CA ILE A 199 9.26 -23.69 4.55
C ILE A 199 9.52 -22.79 5.77
N ILE A 200 8.73 -21.73 5.99
CA ILE A 200 8.83 -20.85 7.17
C ILE A 200 7.90 -21.32 8.32
N GLY A 201 7.07 -22.33 8.07
CA GLY A 201 6.16 -22.90 9.05
C GLY A 201 6.86 -23.53 10.26
N GLY A 202 6.10 -23.70 11.36
CA GLY A 202 6.56 -24.38 12.57
C GLY A 202 7.55 -23.60 13.44
N LEU A 203 7.83 -22.34 13.09
CA LEU A 203 8.68 -21.43 13.88
C LEU A 203 7.89 -20.60 14.90
N LYS A 204 6.56 -20.74 14.92
CA LYS A 204 5.69 -20.01 15.84
C LYS A 204 6.08 -20.33 17.28
N ASP A 205 6.13 -19.31 18.12
CA ASP A 205 6.46 -19.40 19.56
C ASP A 205 7.90 -19.88 19.86
N MET A 206 8.75 -20.02 18.84
CA MET A 206 10.18 -20.28 19.00
C MET A 206 10.96 -18.97 19.09
N GLN A 207 12.02 -18.93 19.91
CA GLN A 207 13.03 -17.86 19.82
C GLN A 207 13.94 -18.13 18.64
N VAL A 208 13.64 -17.48 17.51
CA VAL A 208 14.37 -17.61 16.25
C VAL A 208 14.93 -16.25 15.86
N SER A 209 16.21 -16.18 15.50
CA SER A 209 16.84 -14.95 15.00
C SER A 209 16.57 -14.75 13.50
N PRO A 210 16.70 -13.53 12.98
CA PRO A 210 16.60 -13.25 11.54
C PRO A 210 17.52 -14.14 10.70
N GLU A 211 18.75 -14.38 11.15
CA GLU A 211 19.74 -15.20 10.44
C GLU A 211 19.27 -16.65 10.29
N GLN A 212 18.68 -17.23 11.35
CA GLN A 212 18.16 -18.59 11.33
C GLN A 212 16.98 -18.75 10.35
N ILE A 213 16.17 -17.70 10.17
CA ILE A 213 15.08 -17.70 9.18
C ILE A 213 15.68 -17.68 7.77
N LEU A 214 16.67 -16.81 7.51
CA LEU A 214 17.34 -16.74 6.21
C LEU A 214 18.05 -18.06 5.86
N GLU A 215 18.73 -18.69 6.83
CA GLU A 215 19.35 -20.01 6.64
C GLU A 215 18.33 -21.10 6.29
N LYS A 216 17.10 -21.01 6.79
CA LYS A 216 16.04 -21.99 6.50
C LYS A 216 15.51 -21.86 5.08
N ILE A 217 15.43 -20.64 4.55
CA ILE A 217 14.89 -20.36 3.20
C ILE A 217 15.92 -20.66 2.11
N ASN A 218 17.22 -20.57 2.42
CA ASN A 218 18.29 -20.87 1.47
C ASN A 218 18.65 -22.36 1.36
N LYS A 219 17.93 -23.26 2.04
CA LYS A 219 18.12 -24.72 1.98
C LYS A 219 17.15 -25.37 1.02
#